data_AF-A0A7X3IL58-F1
#
_entry.id   AF-A0A7X3IL58-F1
#
_cell.length_a   1.000
_cell.length_b   1.000
_cell.length_c   1.000
_cell.angle_alpha   90.00
_cell.angle_beta   90.00
_cell.angle_gamma   90.00
#
_symmetry.space_group_name_H-M   'P 1'
#
loop_
_entity.id
_entity.type
_entity.pdbx_description
1 polymer ?
#
loop_
_entity_poly.entity_id
_entity_poly.type
_entity_poly.pdbx_seq_one_letter_code
_entity_poly.pdbx_strand_id
1 'polypeptide(L)'
;MNKKKPVRLRPYYKTKHAYEKLRVCKHCRSFTVLWEDKCANCGRHTLIPVMDQARFNAKRSMQNERLIALLITLAAVLFSQTFLQIVLCLVGGFALTALLWWFQRRVIESETRRQLDKLLRSSDRRIIEGIYMNLTTASAAIKEDEQLGYEILREIATIVHNDRIRLQQIMLLQTFVLRKDMELELESLMLDGFEPALAEYIGELAKVKRELIKSTALRYVLLHERQILQMKGGAGILAAVAGAAVRMKKYVDSYPDFILRYVRQLPKDRYLRLYQLVRRSPNQSWNGLRDEVSAIYNEKYRWDPEFQNWD
;
A
#
# COMPACT_ATOMS: atom_id res chain seq x y z
N MET A 1 9.09 -19.21 -23.80
CA MET A 1 9.00 -17.87 -23.19
C MET A 1 7.62 -17.34 -23.48
N ASN A 2 6.77 -17.17 -22.46
CA ASN A 2 5.48 -16.53 -22.69
C ASN A 2 5.71 -15.07 -23.08
N LYS A 3 5.11 -14.66 -24.20
CA LYS A 3 5.19 -13.29 -24.70
C LYS A 3 4.47 -12.39 -23.70
N LYS A 4 5.18 -11.44 -23.11
CA LYS A 4 4.61 -10.49 -22.15
C LYS A 4 3.51 -9.65 -22.81
N LYS A 5 2.43 -9.41 -22.09
CA LYS A 5 1.26 -8.67 -22.56
C LYS A 5 1.38 -7.18 -22.21
N PRO A 6 1.16 -6.24 -23.14
CA PRO A 6 1.02 -4.83 -22.80
C PRO A 6 -0.32 -4.61 -22.08
N VAL A 7 -0.29 -3.99 -20.90
CA VAL A 7 -1.50 -3.71 -20.10
C VAL A 7 -1.57 -2.24 -19.69
N ARG A 8 -2.78 -1.80 -19.32
CA ARG A 8 -3.04 -0.48 -18.76
C ARG A 8 -3.79 -0.64 -17.44
N LEU A 9 -3.04 -0.68 -16.35
CA LEU A 9 -3.58 -0.78 -14.99
C LEU A 9 -4.38 0.48 -14.62
N ARG A 10 -5.46 0.28 -13.88
CA ARG A 10 -6.19 1.39 -13.25
C ARG A 10 -5.29 2.15 -12.25
N PRO A 11 -5.44 3.49 -12.16
CA PRO A 11 -4.83 4.26 -11.09
C PRO A 11 -5.27 3.73 -9.73
N TYR A 12 -4.34 3.69 -8.79
CA TYR A 12 -4.56 3.13 -7.48
C TYR A 12 -4.49 4.19 -6.42
N TYR A 13 -5.61 4.33 -5.75
CA TYR A 13 -5.71 5.24 -4.64
C TYR A 13 -5.15 4.59 -3.38
N LYS A 14 -4.10 5.19 -2.82
CA LYS A 14 -3.54 4.81 -1.53
C LYS A 14 -4.34 5.45 -0.41
N THR A 15 -4.84 4.64 0.50
CA THR A 15 -5.54 5.11 1.70
C THR A 15 -4.57 5.22 2.87
N LYS A 16 -4.84 6.15 3.79
CA LYS A 16 -4.06 6.28 5.03
C LYS A 16 -4.38 5.11 5.97
N HIS A 17 -5.63 4.68 5.95
CA HIS A 17 -6.12 3.57 6.76
C HIS A 17 -6.79 2.50 5.90
N ALA A 18 -6.55 1.23 6.21
CA ALA A 18 -7.10 0.10 5.44
C ALA A 18 -8.65 0.09 5.41
N TYR A 19 -9.29 0.52 6.50
CA TYR A 19 -10.77 0.57 6.58
C TYR A 19 -11.40 1.56 5.60
N GLU A 20 -10.65 2.51 5.04
CA GLU A 20 -11.17 3.48 4.06
C GLU A 20 -11.57 2.81 2.74
N LYS A 21 -10.94 1.68 2.39
CA LYS A 21 -11.31 0.87 1.22
C LYS A 21 -12.43 -0.12 1.49
N LEU A 22 -12.75 -0.35 2.76
CA LEU A 22 -13.79 -1.29 3.13
C LEU A 22 -15.17 -0.65 2.91
N ARG A 23 -16.03 -1.37 2.19
CA ARG A 23 -17.43 -1.02 1.93
C ARG A 23 -18.35 -2.07 2.53
N VAL A 24 -19.52 -1.65 2.97
CA VAL A 24 -20.56 -2.50 3.55
C VAL A 24 -21.89 -2.31 2.80
N CYS A 25 -22.57 -3.41 2.54
CA CYS A 25 -23.90 -3.40 1.96
C CYS A 25 -24.95 -3.05 3.02
N LYS A 26 -25.76 -2.00 2.81
CA LYS A 26 -26.84 -1.65 3.76
C LYS A 26 -27.89 -2.75 3.90
N HIS A 27 -28.09 -3.56 2.87
CA HIS A 27 -29.14 -4.58 2.87
C HIS A 27 -28.70 -5.88 3.56
N CYS A 28 -27.71 -6.58 3.01
CA CYS A 28 -27.26 -7.87 3.54
C CYS A 28 -26.10 -7.78 4.53
N ARG A 29 -25.53 -6.58 4.74
CA ARG A 29 -24.39 -6.33 5.64
C ARG A 29 -23.13 -7.14 5.31
N SER A 30 -22.98 -7.58 4.07
CA SER A 30 -21.72 -8.14 3.58
C SER A 30 -20.71 -7.02 3.33
N PHE A 31 -19.42 -7.36 3.49
CA PHE A 31 -18.32 -6.44 3.28
C PHE A 31 -17.60 -6.75 1.97
N THR A 32 -17.04 -5.72 1.34
CA THR A 32 -16.18 -5.87 0.17
C THR A 32 -15.14 -4.76 0.14
N VAL A 33 -14.00 -5.04 -0.51
CA VAL A 33 -12.93 -4.08 -0.78
C VAL A 33 -12.96 -3.64 -2.25
N LEU A 34 -13.80 -4.29 -3.07
CA LEU A 34 -13.84 -4.06 -4.50
C LEU A 34 -14.57 -2.75 -4.83
N TRP A 35 -14.20 -2.16 -5.97
CA TRP A 35 -14.75 -0.90 -6.46
C TRP A 35 -16.15 -1.03 -7.08
N GLU A 36 -16.75 -2.22 -7.06
CA GLU A 36 -18.06 -2.48 -7.65
C GLU A 36 -19.17 -1.67 -6.94
N ASP A 37 -20.19 -1.26 -7.71
CA ASP A 37 -21.35 -0.57 -7.16
C ASP A 37 -22.44 -1.53 -6.68
N LYS A 38 -22.45 -2.75 -7.21
CA LYS A 38 -23.39 -3.80 -6.84
C LYS A 38 -22.77 -4.68 -5.78
N CYS A 39 -23.56 -5.04 -4.79
CA CYS A 39 -23.13 -6.03 -3.80
C CYS A 39 -23.08 -7.43 -4.44
N ALA A 40 -21.90 -8.05 -4.52
CA ALA A 40 -21.73 -9.41 -5.05
C ALA A 40 -22.65 -10.46 -4.37
N ASN A 41 -22.98 -10.28 -3.08
CA ASN A 41 -23.83 -11.21 -2.34
C ASN A 41 -25.35 -11.06 -2.61
N CYS A 42 -25.86 -9.85 -2.85
CA CYS A 42 -27.32 -9.62 -2.97
C CYS A 42 -27.75 -8.86 -4.23
N GLY A 43 -26.81 -8.48 -5.10
CA GLY A 43 -27.03 -7.76 -6.36
C GLY A 43 -27.44 -6.29 -6.23
N ARG A 44 -27.75 -5.79 -5.02
CA ARG A 44 -28.28 -4.42 -4.84
C ARG A 44 -27.19 -3.36 -4.84
N HIS A 45 -27.51 -2.18 -5.38
CA HIS A 45 -26.68 -0.97 -5.36
C HIS A 45 -26.73 -0.23 -4.01
N THR A 46 -26.28 -0.91 -2.94
CA THR A 46 -26.39 -0.38 -1.58
C THR A 46 -25.06 -0.42 -0.80
N LEU A 47 -23.94 -0.50 -1.53
CA LEU A 47 -22.60 -0.47 -0.97
C LEU A 47 -22.20 0.95 -0.58
N ILE A 48 -21.90 1.15 0.71
CA ILE A 48 -21.37 2.42 1.22
C ILE A 48 -20.04 2.21 1.95
N PRO A 49 -19.17 3.24 2.01
CA PRO A 49 -17.99 3.18 2.85
C PRO A 49 -18.33 2.85 4.30
N VAL A 50 -17.50 2.05 4.96
CA VAL A 50 -17.73 1.66 6.36
C VAL A 50 -17.72 2.88 7.30
N MET A 51 -16.94 3.92 6.98
CA MET A 51 -16.95 5.20 7.71
C MET A 51 -18.32 5.88 7.69
N ASP A 52 -19.03 5.85 6.56
CA ASP A 52 -20.36 6.45 6.46
C ASP A 52 -21.38 5.66 7.27
N GLN A 53 -21.26 4.33 7.30
CA GLN A 53 -22.08 3.48 8.15
C GLN A 53 -21.82 3.75 9.64
N ALA A 54 -20.55 3.92 10.03
CA ALA A 54 -20.19 4.26 11.40
C ALA A 54 -20.74 5.65 11.81
N ARG A 55 -20.67 6.64 10.90
CA ARG A 55 -21.22 7.99 11.12
C ARG A 55 -22.74 7.96 11.25
N PHE A 56 -23.42 7.14 10.45
CA PHE A 56 -24.86 6.93 10.57
C PHE A 56 -25.23 6.31 11.93
N ASN A 57 -24.48 5.28 12.37
CA ASN A 57 -24.68 4.66 13.67
C ASN A 57 -24.44 5.65 14.83
N ALA A 58 -23.41 6.50 14.72
CA ALA A 58 -23.14 7.54 15.72
C ALA A 58 -24.27 8.57 15.80
N LYS A 59 -24.75 9.08 14.65
CA LYS A 59 -25.90 9.99 14.62
C LYS A 59 -27.15 9.37 15.23
N ARG A 60 -27.42 8.09 14.93
CA ARG A 60 -28.57 7.36 15.49
C ARG A 60 -28.44 7.17 17.01
N SER A 61 -27.25 6.83 17.51
CA SER A 61 -26.98 6.72 18.95
C SER A 61 -27.25 8.05 19.66
N MET A 62 -26.73 9.15 19.11
CA MET A 62 -26.95 10.49 19.66
C MET A 62 -28.42 10.92 19.61
N GLN A 63 -29.16 10.56 18.56
CA GLN A 63 -30.60 10.80 18.47
C GLN A 63 -31.37 10.03 19.55
N ASN A 64 -31.03 8.76 19.77
CA ASN A 64 -31.64 7.95 20.82
C ASN A 64 -31.39 8.56 22.22
N GLU A 65 -30.17 9.02 22.50
CA GLU A 65 -29.85 9.72 23.75
C GLU A 65 -30.68 11.00 23.95
N ARG A 66 -30.93 11.78 22.90
CA ARG A 66 -31.82 12.95 22.96
C ARG A 66 -33.26 12.57 23.22
N LEU A 67 -33.76 11.50 22.58
CA LEU A 67 -35.11 11.01 22.82
C LEU A 67 -35.29 10.54 24.26
N ILE A 68 -34.28 9.87 24.82
CA ILE A 68 -34.28 9.48 26.25
C ILE A 68 -34.29 10.72 27.15
N ALA A 69 -33.47 11.73 26.87
CA ALA A 69 -33.48 12.98 27.61
C ALA A 69 -34.86 13.64 27.57
N LEU A 70 -35.49 13.74 26.39
CA LEU A 70 -36.84 14.28 26.24
C LEU A 70 -37.88 13.46 27.02
N LEU A 71 -37.80 12.13 26.98
CA LEU A 71 -38.69 11.27 27.78
C LEU A 71 -38.54 11.50 29.29
N ILE A 72 -37.30 11.66 29.78
CA ILE A 72 -37.05 11.99 31.19
C ILE A 72 -37.66 13.35 31.55
N THR A 73 -37.53 14.36 30.67
CA THR A 73 -38.12 15.68 30.91
C THR A 73 -39.65 15.62 30.94
N LEU A 74 -40.26 14.83 30.06
CA LEU A 74 -41.71 14.65 30.03
C LEU A 74 -42.22 13.89 31.27
N ALA A 75 -41.49 12.87 31.71
CA ALA A 75 -41.79 12.18 32.96
C ALA A 75 -41.70 13.12 34.17
N ALA A 76 -40.65 13.95 34.26
CA ALA A 76 -40.50 14.91 35.34
C ALA A 76 -41.67 15.92 35.41
N VAL A 77 -42.15 16.37 34.25
CA VAL A 77 -43.34 17.24 34.17
C VAL A 77 -44.60 16.51 34.63
N LEU A 78 -44.79 15.25 34.22
CA LEU A 78 -45.98 14.46 34.60
C LEU A 78 -46.09 14.20 36.11
N PHE A 79 -44.96 14.03 36.80
CA PHE A 79 -44.92 13.81 38.25
C PHE A 79 -44.88 15.09 39.09
N SER A 80 -44.91 16.27 38.46
CA SER A 80 -44.87 17.55 39.18
C SER A 80 -46.25 17.92 39.74
N GLN A 81 -46.28 18.45 40.96
CA GLN A 81 -47.52 18.72 41.70
C GLN A 81 -47.93 20.21 41.66
N THR A 82 -47.00 21.10 41.31
CA THR A 82 -47.23 22.55 41.32
C THR A 82 -46.86 23.19 39.98
N PHE A 83 -47.55 24.29 39.63
CA PHE A 83 -47.28 25.02 38.39
C PHE A 83 -45.83 25.50 38.29
N LEU A 84 -45.24 25.92 39.43
CA LEU A 84 -43.84 26.36 39.49
C LEU A 84 -42.88 25.20 39.17
N GLN A 85 -43.16 23.98 39.69
CA GLN A 85 -42.38 22.79 39.35
C GLN A 85 -42.50 22.42 37.87
N ILE A 86 -43.68 22.51 37.26
CA ILE A 86 -43.89 22.28 35.82
C ILE A 86 -42.98 23.19 35.00
N VAL A 87 -42.99 24.50 35.28
CA VAL A 87 -42.20 25.49 34.55
C VAL A 87 -40.70 25.23 34.72
N LEU A 88 -40.24 24.95 35.94
CA LEU A 88 -38.83 24.64 36.19
C LEU A 88 -38.38 23.36 35.47
N CYS A 89 -39.18 22.30 35.47
CA CYS A 89 -38.88 21.05 34.77
C CYS A 89 -38.82 21.25 33.24
N LEU A 90 -39.72 22.04 32.66
CA LEU A 90 -39.72 22.33 31.23
C LEU A 90 -38.50 23.16 30.81
N VAL A 91 -38.25 24.28 31.50
CA VAL A 91 -37.13 25.17 31.19
C VAL A 91 -35.80 24.45 31.40
N GLY A 92 -35.63 23.76 32.53
CA GLY A 92 -34.44 22.98 32.83
C GLY A 92 -34.23 21.84 31.84
N GLY A 93 -35.28 21.11 31.51
CA GLY A 93 -35.23 20.01 30.55
C GLY A 93 -34.84 20.45 29.14
N PHE A 94 -35.40 21.57 28.67
CA PHE A 94 -35.06 22.15 27.38
C PHE A 94 -33.62 22.65 27.35
N ALA A 95 -33.18 23.36 28.40
CA ALA A 95 -31.80 23.84 28.53
C ALA A 95 -30.79 22.69 28.52
N LEU A 96 -31.03 21.63 29.28
CA LEU A 96 -30.17 20.43 29.30
C LEU A 96 -30.13 19.72 27.94
N THR A 97 -31.27 19.60 27.25
CA THR A 97 -31.33 18.98 25.92
C THR A 97 -30.58 19.82 24.87
N ALA A 98 -30.68 21.15 24.94
CA ALA A 98 -29.93 22.06 24.07
C ALA A 98 -28.41 21.98 24.33
N LEU A 99 -28.01 21.90 25.60
CA LEU A 99 -26.60 21.72 25.99
C LEU A 99 -26.06 20.38 25.50
N LEU A 100 -26.82 19.29 25.67
CA LEU A 100 -26.48 17.96 25.17
C LEU A 100 -26.30 17.99 23.65
N TRP A 101 -27.21 18.64 22.92
CA TRP A 101 -27.13 18.78 21.46
C TRP A 101 -25.86 19.52 21.03
N TRP A 102 -25.54 20.62 21.71
CA TRP A 102 -24.32 21.38 21.44
C TRP A 102 -23.05 20.57 21.71
N PHE A 103 -23.01 19.83 22.82
CA PHE A 103 -21.87 18.96 23.15
C PHE A 103 -21.73 17.82 22.12
N GLN A 104 -22.82 17.14 21.78
CA GLN A 104 -22.81 16.07 20.78
C GLN A 104 -22.34 16.54 19.39
N ARG A 105 -22.63 17.79 19.00
CA ARG A 105 -22.09 18.36 17.75
C ARG A 105 -20.57 18.45 17.76
N ARG A 106 -19.95 18.76 18.91
CA ARG A 106 -18.49 18.82 19.05
C ARG A 106 -17.83 17.45 19.10
N VAL A 107 -18.54 16.43 19.59
CA VAL A 107 -18.01 15.08 19.86
C VAL A 107 -18.39 14.06 18.77
N ILE A 108 -19.03 14.49 17.68
CA ILE A 108 -19.49 13.60 16.60
C ILE A 108 -18.36 12.79 15.95
N GLU A 109 -17.17 13.37 15.80
CA GLU A 109 -16.05 12.70 15.15
C GLU A 109 -15.47 11.58 16.02
N SER A 110 -15.31 11.82 17.32
CA SER A 110 -14.83 10.80 18.26
C SER A 110 -15.85 9.68 18.43
N GLU A 111 -17.13 9.99 18.52
CA GLU A 111 -18.18 8.95 18.56
C GLU A 111 -18.26 8.17 17.25
N THR A 112 -18.03 8.81 16.10
CA THR A 112 -17.93 8.10 14.81
C THR A 112 -16.79 7.07 14.83
N ARG A 113 -15.62 7.42 15.37
CA ARG A 113 -14.49 6.47 15.50
C ARG A 113 -14.80 5.35 16.49
N ARG A 114 -15.48 5.65 17.60
CA ARG A 114 -15.91 4.64 18.57
C ARG A 114 -16.91 3.65 17.95
N GLN A 115 -17.88 4.15 17.20
CA GLN A 115 -18.84 3.31 16.49
C GLN A 115 -18.21 2.53 15.34
N LEU A 116 -17.17 3.06 14.70
CA LEU A 116 -16.36 2.33 13.72
C LEU A 116 -15.69 1.13 14.38
N ASP A 117 -14.97 1.33 15.49
CA ASP A 117 -14.30 0.24 16.20
C ASP A 117 -15.30 -0.83 16.63
N LYS A 118 -16.45 -0.43 17.18
CA LYS A 118 -17.55 -1.35 17.52
C LYS A 118 -18.08 -2.10 16.30
N LEU A 119 -18.24 -1.44 15.15
CA LEU A 119 -18.72 -2.05 13.91
C LEU A 119 -17.71 -3.09 13.39
N LEU A 120 -16.42 -2.75 13.38
CA LEU A 120 -15.36 -3.65 12.91
C LEU A 120 -15.25 -4.88 13.82
N ARG A 121 -15.20 -4.70 15.14
CA ARG A 121 -15.12 -5.82 16.10
C ARG A 121 -16.33 -6.73 16.05
N SER A 122 -17.54 -6.15 15.96
CA SER A 122 -18.77 -6.95 15.89
C SER A 122 -18.97 -7.66 14.55
N SER A 123 -18.28 -7.21 13.50
CA SER A 123 -18.43 -7.73 12.13
C SER A 123 -17.22 -8.51 11.63
N ASP A 124 -16.26 -8.83 12.49
CA ASP A 124 -14.98 -9.45 12.12
C ASP A 124 -15.15 -10.68 11.20
N ARG A 125 -15.99 -11.64 11.61
CA ARG A 125 -16.30 -12.84 10.81
C ARG A 125 -16.86 -12.49 9.43
N ARG A 126 -17.75 -11.51 9.34
CA ARG A 126 -18.38 -11.08 8.07
C ARG A 126 -17.40 -10.35 7.16
N ILE A 127 -16.44 -9.63 7.75
CA ILE A 127 -15.34 -8.99 7.01
C ILE A 127 -14.46 -10.07 6.40
N ILE A 128 -14.07 -11.06 7.20
CA ILE A 128 -13.28 -12.21 6.75
C ILE A 128 -14.01 -12.96 5.61
N GLU A 129 -15.29 -13.32 5.80
CA GLU A 129 -16.11 -13.95 4.76
C GLU A 129 -16.18 -13.10 3.48
N GLY A 130 -16.40 -11.79 3.61
CA GLY A 130 -16.44 -10.87 2.47
C GLY A 130 -15.10 -10.78 1.72
N ILE A 131 -13.98 -10.83 2.44
CA ILE A 131 -12.64 -10.88 1.85
C ILE A 131 -12.41 -12.21 1.13
N TYR A 132 -12.81 -13.34 1.70
CA TYR A 132 -12.74 -14.65 1.03
C TYR A 132 -13.55 -14.65 -0.27
N MET A 133 -14.73 -14.04 -0.29
CA MET A 133 -15.51 -13.88 -1.52
C MET A 133 -14.79 -13.00 -2.54
N ASN A 134 -14.13 -11.92 -2.13
CA ASN A 134 -13.32 -11.12 -3.06
C ASN A 134 -12.15 -11.94 -3.63
N LEU A 135 -11.54 -12.83 -2.83
CA LEU A 135 -10.46 -13.70 -3.28
C LEU A 135 -10.94 -14.75 -4.29
N THR A 136 -12.14 -15.31 -4.10
CA THR A 136 -12.73 -16.21 -5.10
C THR A 136 -13.04 -15.47 -6.40
N THR A 137 -13.58 -14.24 -6.31
CA THR A 137 -13.73 -13.35 -7.48
C THR A 137 -12.40 -13.08 -8.17
N ALA A 138 -11.32 -12.84 -7.42
CA ALA A 138 -9.97 -12.67 -7.98
C ALA A 138 -9.52 -13.92 -8.74
N SER A 139 -9.71 -15.10 -8.15
CA SER A 139 -9.30 -16.38 -8.76
C SER A 139 -10.06 -16.70 -10.05
N ALA A 140 -11.34 -16.32 -10.12
CA ALA A 140 -12.13 -16.43 -11.34
C ALA A 140 -11.64 -15.42 -12.39
N ALA A 141 -11.47 -14.16 -11.99
CA ALA A 141 -10.97 -13.10 -12.87
C ALA A 141 -9.60 -13.44 -13.47
N ILE A 142 -8.66 -14.01 -12.71
CA ILE A 142 -7.32 -14.39 -13.21
C ILE A 142 -7.40 -15.35 -14.41
N LYS A 143 -8.40 -16.24 -14.46
CA LYS A 143 -8.56 -17.20 -15.55
C LYS A 143 -9.07 -16.54 -16.84
N GLU A 144 -9.89 -15.51 -16.71
CA GLU A 144 -10.52 -14.81 -17.83
C GLU A 144 -9.65 -13.61 -18.30
N ASP A 145 -9.21 -12.80 -17.35
CA ASP A 145 -8.41 -11.60 -17.53
C ASP A 145 -7.40 -11.42 -16.37
N GLU A 146 -6.14 -11.76 -16.64
CA GLU A 146 -5.01 -11.58 -15.73
C GLU A 146 -4.90 -10.13 -15.21
N GLN A 147 -5.23 -9.13 -16.03
CA GLN A 147 -5.16 -7.72 -15.63
C GLN A 147 -6.18 -7.42 -14.53
N LEU A 148 -7.44 -7.79 -14.76
CA LEU A 148 -8.50 -7.62 -13.78
C LEU A 148 -8.19 -8.39 -12.49
N GLY A 149 -7.70 -9.62 -12.62
CA GLY A 149 -7.24 -10.42 -11.49
C GLY A 149 -6.18 -9.72 -10.65
N TYR A 150 -5.17 -9.13 -11.29
CA TYR A 150 -4.14 -8.36 -10.59
C TYR A 150 -4.71 -7.12 -9.89
N GLU A 151 -5.60 -6.37 -10.54
CA GLU A 151 -6.25 -5.19 -9.96
C GLU A 151 -7.07 -5.55 -8.72
N ILE A 152 -7.82 -6.65 -8.76
CA ILE A 152 -8.58 -7.16 -7.61
C ILE A 152 -7.64 -7.54 -6.45
N LEU A 153 -6.57 -8.30 -6.73
CA LEU A 153 -5.60 -8.68 -5.70
C LEU A 153 -4.90 -7.47 -5.09
N ARG A 154 -4.62 -6.44 -5.90
CA ARG A 154 -4.05 -5.16 -5.46
C ARG A 154 -4.96 -4.44 -4.46
N GLU A 155 -6.26 -4.48 -4.65
CA GLU A 155 -7.20 -3.94 -3.66
C GLU A 155 -7.27 -4.79 -2.40
N ILE A 156 -7.32 -6.13 -2.52
CA ILE A 156 -7.35 -7.03 -1.34
C ILE A 156 -6.09 -6.87 -0.49
N ALA A 157 -4.92 -6.69 -1.11
CA ALA A 157 -3.64 -6.52 -0.43
C ALA A 157 -3.56 -5.28 0.48
N THR A 158 -4.52 -4.35 0.37
CA THR A 158 -4.64 -3.19 1.27
C THR A 158 -5.11 -3.56 2.67
N ILE A 159 -5.85 -4.66 2.79
CA ILE A 159 -6.42 -5.15 4.04
C ILE A 159 -5.70 -6.41 4.49
N VAL A 160 -5.42 -7.33 3.56
CA VAL A 160 -4.80 -8.62 3.86
C VAL A 160 -3.35 -8.61 3.42
N HIS A 161 -2.46 -8.61 4.41
CA HIS A 161 -1.03 -8.77 4.19
C HIS A 161 -0.65 -10.23 4.32
N ASN A 162 -0.58 -10.93 3.17
CA ASN A 162 -0.25 -12.35 3.11
C ASN A 162 0.72 -12.60 1.95
N ASP A 163 1.80 -13.33 2.23
CA ASP A 163 2.82 -13.69 1.24
C ASP A 163 2.27 -14.48 0.06
N ARG A 164 1.22 -15.28 0.24
CA ARG A 164 0.55 -15.98 -0.87
C ARG A 164 -0.09 -15.00 -1.86
N ILE A 165 -0.73 -13.95 -1.36
CA ILE A 165 -1.35 -12.91 -2.21
C ILE A 165 -0.26 -12.11 -2.91
N ARG A 166 0.79 -11.72 -2.18
CA ARG A 166 1.95 -11.02 -2.75
C ARG A 166 2.62 -11.83 -3.86
N LEU A 167 2.83 -13.13 -3.65
CA LEU A 167 3.42 -14.03 -4.65
C LEU A 167 2.53 -14.12 -5.89
N GLN A 168 1.21 -14.26 -5.75
CA GLN A 168 0.28 -14.25 -6.88
C GLN A 168 0.34 -12.92 -7.65
N GLN A 169 0.39 -11.78 -6.96
CA GLN A 169 0.55 -10.47 -7.58
C GLN A 169 1.86 -10.37 -8.37
N ILE A 170 2.97 -10.86 -7.81
CA ILE A 170 4.27 -10.89 -8.48
C ILE A 170 4.20 -11.77 -9.73
N MET A 171 3.64 -12.98 -9.63
CA MET A 171 3.48 -13.89 -10.77
C MET A 171 2.68 -13.25 -11.91
N LEU A 172 1.60 -12.52 -11.59
CA LEU A 172 0.82 -11.78 -12.60
C LEU A 172 1.62 -10.62 -13.20
N LEU A 173 2.37 -9.86 -12.40
CA LEU A 173 3.23 -8.78 -12.91
C LEU A 173 4.29 -9.28 -13.89
N GLN A 174 4.76 -10.51 -13.75
CA GLN A 174 5.72 -11.10 -14.68
C GLN A 174 5.14 -11.37 -16.07
N THR A 175 3.82 -11.57 -16.19
CA THR A 175 3.16 -11.75 -17.49
C THR A 175 2.98 -10.42 -18.24
N PHE A 176 3.13 -9.29 -17.55
CA PHE A 176 2.95 -7.96 -18.10
C PHE A 176 4.25 -7.33 -18.59
N VAL A 177 4.16 -6.50 -19.64
CA VAL A 177 5.23 -5.58 -20.04
C VAL A 177 5.24 -4.41 -19.07
N LEU A 178 6.16 -4.42 -18.12
CA LEU A 178 6.33 -3.35 -17.14
C LEU A 178 6.88 -2.09 -17.81
N ARG A 179 6.26 -0.94 -17.52
CA ARG A 179 6.67 0.36 -18.06
C ARG A 179 6.81 1.40 -16.94
N LYS A 180 7.53 2.49 -17.25
CA LYS A 180 7.84 3.57 -16.28
C LYS A 180 6.60 4.36 -15.84
N ASP A 181 5.64 4.54 -16.75
CA ASP A 181 4.36 5.22 -16.55
C ASP A 181 3.41 4.46 -15.61
N MET A 182 3.64 3.17 -15.39
CA MET A 182 2.81 2.36 -14.52
C MET A 182 3.06 2.68 -13.03
N GLU A 183 2.01 2.58 -12.23
CA GLU A 183 2.07 2.64 -10.77
C GLU A 183 2.55 1.33 -10.17
N LEU A 184 3.83 1.05 -10.37
CA LEU A 184 4.50 -0.13 -9.84
C LEU A 184 4.89 0.08 -8.37
N GLU A 185 4.85 -1.00 -7.60
CA GLU A 185 5.29 -1.05 -6.20
C GLU A 185 6.22 -2.24 -5.98
N LEU A 186 7.13 -2.11 -5.02
CA LEU A 186 8.03 -3.18 -4.61
C LEU A 186 7.95 -3.44 -3.11
N GLU A 187 7.99 -2.39 -2.28
CA GLU A 187 8.01 -2.54 -0.82
C GLU A 187 6.81 -3.33 -0.27
N SER A 188 5.61 -3.12 -0.81
CA SER A 188 4.39 -3.82 -0.40
C SER A 188 4.36 -5.30 -0.83
N LEU A 189 5.18 -5.66 -1.82
CA LEU A 189 5.29 -6.99 -2.40
C LEU A 189 6.54 -7.75 -1.92
N MET A 190 7.34 -7.18 -1.02
CA MET A 190 8.49 -7.90 -0.47
C MET A 190 8.02 -9.13 0.31
N LEU A 191 8.73 -10.23 0.10
CA LEU A 191 8.53 -11.50 0.79
C LEU A 191 9.71 -11.75 1.74
N ASP A 192 9.45 -12.47 2.82
CA ASP A 192 10.49 -12.80 3.81
C ASP A 192 11.41 -13.93 3.32
N GLY A 193 10.85 -14.87 2.57
CA GLY A 193 11.56 -16.01 1.98
C GLY A 193 12.06 -15.74 0.55
N PHE A 194 13.04 -16.53 0.11
CA PHE A 194 13.52 -16.47 -1.26
C PHE A 194 12.48 -17.01 -2.23
N GLU A 195 12.01 -16.15 -3.12
CA GLU A 195 11.16 -16.52 -4.25
C GLU A 195 11.80 -16.09 -5.59
N PRO A 196 12.00 -17.01 -6.54
CA PRO A 196 12.58 -16.69 -7.86
C PRO A 196 11.79 -15.61 -8.60
N ALA A 197 10.45 -15.66 -8.52
CA ALA A 197 9.58 -14.69 -9.20
C ALA A 197 9.79 -13.26 -8.66
N LEU A 198 10.02 -13.12 -7.35
CA LEU A 198 10.33 -11.83 -6.72
C LEU A 198 11.70 -11.32 -7.18
N ALA A 199 12.72 -12.18 -7.24
CA ALA A 199 14.05 -11.78 -7.71
C ALA A 199 14.05 -11.32 -9.18
N GLU A 200 13.33 -12.02 -10.05
CA GLU A 200 13.12 -11.60 -11.45
C GLU A 200 12.39 -10.26 -11.53
N TYR A 201 11.31 -10.09 -10.76
CA TYR A 201 10.57 -8.82 -10.70
C TYR A 201 11.44 -7.65 -10.23
N ILE A 202 12.25 -7.85 -9.19
CA ILE A 202 13.23 -6.86 -8.72
C ILE A 202 14.21 -6.50 -9.84
N GLY A 203 14.72 -7.49 -10.56
CA GLY A 203 15.64 -7.29 -11.69
C GLY A 203 15.04 -6.49 -12.84
N GLU A 204 13.76 -6.70 -13.15
CA GLU A 204 13.04 -5.91 -14.14
C GLU A 204 12.78 -4.49 -13.67
N LEU A 205 12.33 -4.31 -12.42
CA LEU A 205 12.15 -2.98 -11.84
C LEU A 205 13.46 -2.18 -11.79
N ALA A 206 14.60 -2.83 -11.54
CA ALA A 206 15.90 -2.17 -11.55
C ALA A 206 16.29 -1.63 -12.95
N LYS A 207 15.67 -2.13 -14.01
CA LYS A 207 15.83 -1.63 -15.38
C LYS A 207 14.81 -0.55 -15.72
N VAL A 208 13.55 -0.77 -15.34
CA VAL A 208 12.43 0.12 -15.68
C VAL A 208 12.35 1.30 -14.73
N LYS A 209 12.19 1.08 -13.42
CA LYS A 209 11.84 2.08 -12.41
C LYS A 209 12.76 2.00 -11.18
N ARG A 210 14.02 2.35 -11.38
CA ARG A 210 15.14 2.22 -10.41
C ARG A 210 14.90 2.87 -9.05
N GLU A 211 14.06 3.89 -8.97
CA GLU A 211 13.69 4.58 -7.72
C GLU A 211 12.92 3.69 -6.74
N LEU A 212 12.30 2.61 -7.22
CA LEU A 212 11.64 1.61 -6.37
C LEU A 212 12.64 0.66 -5.69
N ILE A 213 13.87 0.58 -6.19
CA ILE A 213 14.94 -0.20 -5.56
C ILE A 213 15.44 0.56 -4.34
N LYS A 214 14.92 0.20 -3.17
CA LYS A 214 15.25 0.78 -1.87
C LYS A 214 16.08 -0.18 -1.02
N SER A 215 16.45 0.25 0.18
CA SER A 215 17.30 -0.54 1.09
C SER A 215 16.73 -1.91 1.44
N THR A 216 15.40 -2.07 1.49
CA THR A 216 14.74 -3.36 1.73
C THR A 216 15.00 -4.34 0.60
N ALA A 217 14.83 -3.90 -0.66
CA ALA A 217 15.15 -4.70 -1.84
C ALA A 217 16.65 -5.04 -1.92
N LEU A 218 17.53 -4.09 -1.61
CA LEU A 218 18.97 -4.34 -1.57
C LEU A 218 19.34 -5.40 -0.52
N ARG A 219 18.80 -5.30 0.70
CA ARG A 219 19.01 -6.30 1.75
C ARG A 219 18.52 -7.68 1.36
N TYR A 220 17.34 -7.77 0.76
CA TYR A 220 16.79 -9.04 0.27
C TYR A 220 17.71 -9.67 -0.79
N VAL A 221 18.16 -8.88 -1.76
CA VAL A 221 19.07 -9.34 -2.82
C VAL A 221 20.41 -9.80 -2.25
N LEU A 222 20.95 -9.10 -1.25
CA LEU A 222 22.20 -9.50 -0.58
C LEU A 222 22.03 -10.79 0.23
N LEU A 223 20.93 -10.92 0.97
CA LEU A 223 20.63 -12.10 1.77
C LEU A 223 20.52 -13.35 0.88
N HIS A 224 19.97 -13.20 -0.32
CA HIS A 224 19.72 -14.30 -1.26
C HIS A 224 20.63 -14.28 -2.49
N GLU A 225 21.79 -13.63 -2.41
CA GLU A 225 22.68 -13.41 -3.56
C GLU A 225 23.07 -14.73 -4.24
N ARG A 226 23.41 -15.76 -3.45
CA ARG A 226 23.79 -17.08 -3.95
C ARG A 226 22.64 -17.77 -4.70
N GLN A 227 21.44 -17.72 -4.15
CA GLN A 227 20.25 -18.30 -4.78
C GLN A 227 19.94 -17.56 -6.09
N ILE A 228 20.05 -16.22 -6.10
CA ILE A 228 19.83 -15.43 -7.31
C ILE A 228 20.85 -15.80 -8.39
N LEU A 229 22.13 -15.97 -8.05
CA LEU A 229 23.17 -16.37 -9.01
C LEU A 229 22.90 -17.72 -9.67
N GLN A 230 22.23 -18.65 -8.98
CA GLN A 230 21.85 -19.95 -9.52
C GLN A 230 20.67 -19.86 -10.51
N MET A 231 19.94 -18.75 -10.53
CA MET A 231 18.84 -18.53 -11.47
C MET A 231 19.34 -18.24 -12.88
N LYS A 232 18.50 -18.55 -13.87
CA LYS A 232 18.74 -18.16 -15.26
C LYS A 232 18.80 -16.63 -15.37
N GLY A 233 19.97 -16.10 -15.75
CA GLY A 233 20.17 -14.65 -15.84
C GLY A 233 20.36 -13.95 -14.49
N GLY A 234 20.63 -14.70 -13.41
CA GLY A 234 20.86 -14.19 -12.06
C GLY A 234 21.91 -13.09 -11.96
N ALA A 235 23.06 -13.28 -12.60
CA ALA A 235 24.12 -12.26 -12.67
C ALA A 235 23.60 -10.93 -13.26
N GLY A 236 22.76 -11.00 -14.29
CA GLY A 236 22.15 -9.81 -14.92
C GLY A 236 21.12 -9.12 -14.01
N ILE A 237 20.40 -9.87 -13.17
CA ILE A 237 19.52 -9.30 -12.14
C ILE A 237 20.37 -8.53 -11.12
N LEU A 238 21.43 -9.15 -10.61
CA LEU A 238 22.31 -8.55 -9.60
C LEU A 238 23.03 -7.30 -10.13
N ALA A 239 23.54 -7.35 -11.37
CA ALA A 239 24.11 -6.19 -12.05
C ALA A 239 23.08 -5.06 -12.26
N ALA A 240 21.83 -5.40 -12.62
CA ALA A 240 20.78 -4.40 -12.76
C ALA A 240 20.48 -3.72 -11.42
N VAL A 241 20.39 -4.49 -10.33
CA VAL A 241 20.16 -4.01 -8.96
C VAL A 241 21.33 -3.14 -8.47
N ALA A 242 22.57 -3.59 -8.65
CA ALA A 242 23.77 -2.81 -8.34
C ALA A 242 23.77 -1.48 -9.09
N GLY A 243 23.45 -1.50 -10.39
CA GLY A 243 23.33 -0.27 -11.19
C GLY A 243 22.22 0.66 -10.74
N ALA A 244 21.11 0.13 -10.20
CA ALA A 244 20.07 0.94 -9.60
C ALA A 244 20.53 1.59 -8.28
N ALA A 245 21.32 0.87 -7.47
CA ALA A 245 21.87 1.34 -6.20
C ALA A 245 22.81 2.55 -6.38
N VAL A 246 23.64 2.55 -7.42
CA VAL A 246 24.57 3.65 -7.78
C VAL A 246 23.89 5.01 -7.91
N ARG A 247 22.56 5.05 -8.11
CA ARG A 247 21.79 6.30 -8.14
C ARG A 247 22.00 7.16 -6.89
N MET A 248 22.15 6.56 -5.71
CA MET A 248 22.24 7.27 -4.44
C MET A 248 23.59 7.02 -3.74
N LYS A 249 24.29 8.11 -3.36
CA LYS A 249 25.55 8.03 -2.61
C LYS A 249 25.43 7.14 -1.37
N LYS A 250 24.36 7.33 -0.59
CA LYS A 250 24.08 6.53 0.62
C LYS A 250 24.13 5.02 0.36
N TYR A 251 23.65 4.55 -0.79
CA TYR A 251 23.66 3.11 -1.11
C TYR A 251 25.05 2.64 -1.54
N VAL A 252 25.83 3.48 -2.22
CA VAL A 252 27.24 3.18 -2.53
C VAL A 252 28.06 3.08 -1.25
N ASP A 253 27.84 3.99 -0.31
CA ASP A 253 28.50 4.00 1.00
C ASP A 253 28.12 2.77 1.84
N SER A 254 26.85 2.34 1.77
CA SER A 254 26.35 1.22 2.58
C SER A 254 26.68 -0.15 1.99
N TYR A 255 26.84 -0.25 0.67
CA TYR A 255 26.98 -1.52 -0.05
C TYR A 255 28.12 -1.51 -1.09
N PRO A 256 29.35 -1.04 -0.75
CA PRO A 256 30.43 -0.89 -1.71
C PRO A 256 30.85 -2.25 -2.29
N ASP A 257 30.97 -3.29 -1.46
CA ASP A 257 31.44 -4.62 -1.88
C ASP A 257 30.46 -5.29 -2.86
N PHE A 258 29.16 -5.05 -2.67
CA PHE A 258 28.14 -5.56 -3.59
C PHE A 258 28.26 -4.91 -4.96
N ILE A 259 28.43 -3.59 -4.99
CA ILE A 259 28.60 -2.86 -6.25
C ILE A 259 29.89 -3.29 -6.93
N LEU A 260 30.98 -3.46 -6.16
CA LEU A 260 32.27 -3.93 -6.66
C LEU A 260 32.15 -5.26 -7.41
N ARG A 261 31.41 -6.25 -6.87
CA ARG A 261 31.23 -7.55 -7.53
C ARG A 261 30.57 -7.47 -8.91
N TYR A 262 29.71 -6.49 -9.14
CA TYR A 262 28.93 -6.37 -10.38
C TYR A 262 29.29 -5.15 -11.24
N VAL A 263 30.29 -4.36 -10.85
CA VAL A 263 30.63 -3.08 -11.49
C VAL A 263 30.96 -3.23 -12.98
N ARG A 264 31.64 -4.31 -13.35
CA ARG A 264 32.03 -4.60 -14.75
C ARG A 264 30.84 -4.87 -15.68
N GLN A 265 29.67 -5.20 -15.12
CA GLN A 265 28.44 -5.50 -15.85
C GLN A 265 27.46 -4.32 -15.88
N LEU A 266 27.86 -3.17 -15.32
CA LEU A 266 27.02 -1.99 -15.33
C LEU A 266 26.88 -1.40 -16.73
N PRO A 267 25.66 -0.98 -17.14
CA PRO A 267 25.47 -0.16 -18.33
C PRO A 267 26.27 1.15 -18.26
N LYS A 268 26.71 1.65 -19.42
CA LYS A 268 27.54 2.88 -19.58
C LYS A 268 27.06 4.03 -18.70
N ASP A 269 25.79 4.43 -18.81
CA ASP A 269 25.23 5.56 -18.06
C ASP A 269 25.33 5.39 -16.54
N ARG A 270 25.17 4.15 -16.06
CA ARG A 270 25.20 3.84 -14.63
C ARG A 270 26.64 3.82 -14.12
N TYR A 271 27.54 3.27 -14.92
CA TYR A 271 28.96 3.29 -14.64
C TYR A 271 29.51 4.73 -14.65
N LEU A 272 29.14 5.57 -15.62
CA LEU A 272 29.51 6.99 -15.67
C LEU A 272 29.12 7.70 -14.36
N ARG A 273 27.90 7.47 -13.87
CA ARG A 273 27.46 8.03 -12.58
C ARG A 273 28.30 7.54 -11.41
N LEU A 274 28.65 6.25 -11.36
CA LEU A 274 29.52 5.71 -10.31
C LEU A 274 30.89 6.37 -10.36
N TYR A 275 31.47 6.45 -11.55
CA TYR A 275 32.77 7.09 -11.80
C TYR A 275 32.78 8.54 -11.29
N GLN A 276 31.77 9.34 -11.65
CA GLN A 276 31.62 10.71 -11.16
C GLN A 276 31.51 10.78 -9.63
N LEU A 277 30.77 9.84 -9.02
CA LEU A 277 30.59 9.79 -7.57
C LEU A 277 31.92 9.49 -6.84
N VAL A 278 32.70 8.55 -7.37
CA VAL A 278 34.03 8.18 -6.86
C VAL A 278 35.00 9.35 -6.92
N ARG A 279 35.10 10.05 -8.06
CA ARG A 279 36.01 11.20 -8.20
C ARG A 279 35.65 12.35 -7.27
N ARG A 280 34.35 12.61 -7.08
CA ARG A 280 33.86 13.69 -6.19
C ARG A 280 34.05 13.42 -4.70
N SER A 281 34.30 12.16 -4.30
CA SER A 281 34.45 11.78 -2.89
C SER A 281 35.84 11.18 -2.61
N PRO A 282 36.94 11.92 -2.80
CA PRO A 282 38.31 11.39 -2.75
C PRO A 282 38.68 10.81 -1.39
N ASN A 283 38.07 11.26 -0.30
CA ASN A 283 38.44 10.82 1.05
C ASN A 283 37.68 9.57 1.52
N GLN A 284 36.78 9.01 0.71
CA GLN A 284 35.94 7.89 1.15
C GLN A 284 36.52 6.54 0.76
N SER A 285 36.66 5.64 1.73
CA SER A 285 37.16 4.27 1.54
C SER A 285 36.01 3.34 1.15
N TRP A 286 35.90 3.00 -0.13
CA TRP A 286 34.92 2.03 -0.64
C TRP A 286 35.55 0.66 -0.95
N ASN A 287 36.44 0.19 -0.08
CA ASN A 287 37.00 -1.17 -0.14
C ASN A 287 37.52 -1.59 -1.54
N GLY A 288 38.33 -0.74 -2.20
CA GLY A 288 38.87 -1.04 -3.53
C GLY A 288 37.91 -0.76 -4.71
N LEU A 289 36.66 -0.36 -4.46
CA LEU A 289 35.72 0.05 -5.53
C LEU A 289 36.25 1.19 -6.38
N ARG A 290 36.98 2.14 -5.79
CA ARG A 290 37.61 3.23 -6.53
C ARG A 290 38.64 2.73 -7.54
N ASP A 291 39.49 1.82 -7.10
CA ASP A 291 40.61 1.32 -7.90
C ASP A 291 40.07 0.52 -9.08
N GLU A 292 39.07 -0.33 -8.82
CA GLU A 292 38.39 -1.10 -9.86
C GLU A 292 37.63 -0.19 -10.85
N VAL A 293 36.93 0.83 -10.35
CA VAL A 293 36.27 1.81 -11.22
C VAL A 293 37.31 2.54 -12.08
N SER A 294 38.45 2.93 -11.53
CA SER A 294 39.51 3.60 -12.30
C SER A 294 40.16 2.67 -13.33
N ALA A 295 40.34 1.40 -13.01
CA ALA A 295 40.84 0.38 -13.93
C ALA A 295 39.90 0.19 -15.13
N ILE A 296 38.59 0.06 -14.88
CA ILE A 296 37.57 -0.07 -15.94
C ILE A 296 37.53 1.16 -16.84
N TYR A 297 37.71 2.36 -16.29
CA TYR A 297 37.75 3.60 -17.05
C TYR A 297 38.93 3.57 -18.04
N ASN A 298 40.11 3.24 -17.54
CA ASN A 298 41.32 3.14 -18.36
C ASN A 298 41.21 2.04 -19.43
N GLU A 299 40.57 0.91 -19.11
CA GLU A 299 40.39 -0.23 -20.00
C GLU A 299 39.35 0.04 -21.11
N LYS A 300 38.22 0.68 -20.79
CA LYS A 300 37.04 0.72 -21.69
C LYS A 300 36.57 2.11 -22.11
N TYR A 301 36.78 3.14 -21.30
CA TYR A 301 36.11 4.44 -21.46
C TYR A 301 37.06 5.64 -21.55
N ARG A 302 38.38 5.43 -21.51
CA ARG A 302 39.40 6.49 -21.53
C ARG A 302 39.24 7.48 -22.70
N TRP A 303 38.81 6.98 -23.85
CA TRP A 303 38.63 7.74 -25.09
C TRP A 303 37.18 8.16 -25.34
N ASP A 304 36.28 7.91 -24.39
CA ASP A 304 34.86 8.23 -24.52
C ASP A 304 34.60 9.70 -24.11
N PRO A 305 34.09 10.56 -25.01
CA PRO A 305 33.95 11.98 -24.77
C PRO A 305 32.99 12.30 -23.61
N GLU A 306 32.01 11.43 -23.33
CA GLU A 306 31.10 11.64 -22.18
C GLU A 306 31.82 11.58 -20.82
N PHE A 307 32.96 10.87 -20.77
CA PHE A 307 33.78 10.78 -19.57
C PHE A 307 34.85 11.88 -19.50
N GLN A 308 35.15 12.55 -20.62
CA GLN A 308 36.13 13.63 -20.73
C GLN A 308 35.50 15.02 -20.53
N ASN A 309 34.24 15.21 -20.95
CA ASN A 309 33.51 16.48 -20.83
C ASN A 309 33.07 16.82 -19.38
N TRP A 310 33.79 16.32 -18.39
CA TRP A 310 33.41 16.34 -16.98
C TRP A 310 34.56 16.70 -16.03
N ASP A 311 35.70 17.12 -16.57
CA ASP A 311 36.72 17.85 -15.82
C ASP A 311 36.29 19.31 -15.60
#